data_AF-A0A5B9QJ08-F1
#
_entry.id   AF-A0A5B9QJ08-F1
#
_cell.length_a   1.000
_cell.length_b   1.000
_cell.length_c   1.000
_cell.angle_alpha   90.00
_cell.angle_beta   90.00
_cell.angle_gamma   90.00
#
_symmetry.space_group_name_H-M   'P 1'
#
loop_
_entity.id
_entity.type
_entity.pdbx_description
1 polymer ?
#
loop_
_entity_poly.entity_id
_entity_poly.type
_entity_poly.pdbx_seq_one_letter_code
_entity_poly.pdbx_strand_id
1 'polypeptide(L)'
;MKLLNPARLAICTLIVCVLLYFFPLFRISKLGSSPTSALDSKARSVLDTASPKKLSSPDVTTYIEKLWTDRLPEAAGNAASVDEVLAMAAADPARARQEYGREVGLGGPTFFFLRGRGRIESVDQDECLVIIEGQSQPIVLEIGILLGNAVRDATGLVNVGEFPNSQEFNRLSAELNERCESQVIRPVRDFLVVGTHVKFVGCGEVRNNKDFDPLKLIPVQLTVLNPAEQIE
;
A
#
# COMPACT_ATOMS: atom_id res chain seq x y z
N MET A 1 43.58 31.60 15.23
CA MET A 1 42.63 31.96 14.15
C MET A 1 43.40 32.62 13.02
N LYS A 2 43.69 31.90 11.92
CA LYS A 2 44.34 32.48 10.74
C LYS A 2 43.26 33.28 9.99
N LEU A 3 43.36 34.61 9.98
CA LEU A 3 42.49 35.47 9.18
C LEU A 3 42.60 35.06 7.71
N LEU A 4 41.45 34.80 7.09
CA LEU A 4 41.34 34.53 5.67
C LEU A 4 41.85 35.77 4.89
N ASN A 5 42.75 35.54 3.94
CA ASN A 5 43.31 36.58 3.09
C ASN A 5 42.17 37.37 2.41
N PRO A 6 42.12 38.72 2.48
CA PRO A 6 41.02 39.53 1.96
C PRO A 6 40.72 39.25 0.47
N ALA A 7 41.73 38.88 -0.32
CA ALA A 7 41.55 38.48 -1.70
C ALA A 7 40.73 37.20 -1.87
N ARG A 8 40.88 36.22 -0.97
CA ARG A 8 40.10 34.96 -0.99
C ARG A 8 38.66 35.18 -0.55
N LEU A 9 38.42 36.10 0.38
CA LEU A 9 37.08 36.47 0.80
C LEU A 9 36.31 37.15 -0.34
N ALA A 10 36.97 38.06 -1.08
CA ALA A 10 36.38 38.72 -2.23
C ALA A 10 35.99 37.73 -3.35
N ILE A 11 36.86 36.74 -3.63
CA ILE A 11 36.60 35.70 -4.63
C ILE A 11 35.43 34.81 -4.19
N CYS A 12 35.39 34.37 -2.93
CA CYS A 12 34.27 33.57 -2.43
C CYS A 12 32.94 34.32 -2.50
N THR A 13 32.92 35.61 -2.14
CA THR A 13 31.71 36.45 -2.23
C THR A 13 31.24 36.58 -3.68
N LEU A 14 32.16 36.79 -4.63
CA LEU A 14 31.83 36.86 -6.06
C LEU A 14 31.21 35.55 -6.56
N ILE A 15 31.79 34.40 -6.20
CA ILE A 15 31.28 33.08 -6.59
C ILE A 15 29.88 32.84 -6.01
N VAL A 16 29.66 33.19 -4.74
CA VAL A 16 28.34 33.08 -4.10
C VAL A 16 27.32 33.99 -4.78
N CYS A 17 27.69 35.23 -5.14
CA CYS A 17 26.81 36.14 -5.89
C CYS A 17 26.45 35.60 -7.28
N VAL A 18 27.41 35.02 -8.01
CA VAL A 18 27.16 34.40 -9.32
C VAL A 18 26.26 33.17 -9.19
N LEU A 19 26.48 32.35 -8.16
CA LEU A 19 25.63 31.19 -7.87
C LEU A 19 24.21 31.61 -7.51
N LEU A 20 24.02 32.63 -6.67
CA LEU A 20 22.69 33.13 -6.30
C LEU A 20 21.99 33.84 -7.47
N TYR A 21 22.75 34.36 -8.44
CA TYR A 21 22.20 34.92 -9.67
C TYR A 21 21.66 33.84 -10.61
N PHE A 22 22.41 32.75 -10.82
CA PHE A 22 21.97 31.64 -11.69
C PHE A 22 21.01 30.66 -10.99
N PHE A 23 21.09 30.55 -9.67
CA PHE A 23 20.29 29.66 -8.82
C PHE A 23 19.70 30.44 -7.64
N PRO A 24 18.70 31.31 -7.88
CA PRO A 24 18.02 32.00 -6.81
C PRO A 24 17.37 31.00 -5.85
N LEU A 25 17.60 31.15 -4.54
CA LEU A 25 17.15 30.24 -3.50
C LEU A 25 15.62 30.08 -3.43
N PHE A 26 14.87 31.04 -3.97
CA PHE A 26 13.40 31.00 -4.04
C PHE A 26 12.93 31.51 -5.40
N ARG A 27 12.11 30.72 -6.10
CA ARG A 27 11.32 31.18 -7.26
C ARG A 27 9.94 31.61 -6.78
N ILE A 28 9.68 32.91 -6.71
CA ILE A 28 8.34 33.43 -6.51
C ILE A 28 7.62 33.36 -7.86
N SER A 29 6.73 32.38 -8.02
CA SER A 29 5.84 32.31 -9.18
C SER A 29 4.52 33.00 -8.83
N LYS A 30 4.12 34.00 -9.61
CA LYS A 30 2.76 34.54 -9.50
C LYS A 30 1.77 33.46 -9.93
N LEU A 31 0.83 33.11 -9.07
CA LEU A 31 -0.34 32.33 -9.47
C LEU A 31 -1.26 33.24 -10.30
N GLY A 32 -1.39 32.93 -11.59
CA GLY A 32 -2.34 33.59 -12.47
C GLY A 32 -1.77 34.77 -13.25
N SER A 33 -1.07 34.48 -14.35
CA SER A 33 -1.13 35.21 -15.63
C SER A 33 -0.10 34.60 -16.57
N SER A 34 -0.55 33.64 -17.37
CA SER A 34 0.24 33.18 -18.51
C SER A 34 0.32 34.32 -19.53
N PRO A 35 1.50 34.69 -20.05
CA PRO A 35 1.56 35.52 -21.24
C PRO A 35 1.16 34.66 -22.44
N THR A 36 0.05 35.04 -23.07
CA THR A 36 -0.41 34.53 -24.35
C THR A 36 0.66 34.82 -25.41
N SER A 37 1.51 33.84 -25.69
CA SER A 37 2.42 33.84 -26.84
C SER A 37 1.75 33.07 -27.99
N ALA A 38 1.32 33.81 -29.00
CA ALA A 38 0.53 33.35 -30.14
C ALA A 38 1.33 32.56 -31.20
N LEU A 39 2.10 31.53 -30.80
CA LEU A 39 2.87 30.71 -31.74
C LEU A 39 2.70 29.18 -31.63
N ASP A 40 1.91 28.67 -30.67
CA ASP A 40 1.73 27.22 -30.48
C ASP A 40 0.36 26.66 -30.95
N SER A 41 -0.44 27.43 -31.69
CA SER A 41 -1.78 27.00 -32.10
C SER A 41 -1.80 25.86 -33.14
N LYS A 42 -0.66 25.51 -33.74
CA LYS A 42 -0.58 24.47 -34.79
C LYS A 42 0.02 23.15 -34.35
N ALA A 43 0.69 23.10 -33.19
CA ALA A 43 1.28 21.86 -32.64
C ALA A 43 0.34 21.12 -31.67
N ARG A 44 -0.78 21.73 -31.29
CA ARG A 44 -1.70 21.21 -30.26
C ARG A 44 -2.80 20.26 -30.78
N SER A 45 -2.90 20.07 -32.09
CA SER A 45 -3.98 19.28 -32.71
C SER A 45 -3.67 17.78 -32.84
N VAL A 46 -2.47 17.32 -32.45
CA VAL A 46 -2.05 15.91 -32.66
C VAL A 46 -1.70 15.20 -31.34
N LEU A 47 -1.91 15.84 -30.18
CA LEU A 47 -1.68 15.23 -28.87
C LEU A 47 -2.90 15.33 -27.94
N ASP A 48 -4.10 15.16 -28.50
CA ASP A 48 -5.31 14.80 -27.73
C ASP A 48 -5.41 13.28 -27.62
N THR A 49 -4.36 12.63 -27.11
CA THR A 49 -4.53 11.37 -26.40
C THR A 49 -4.88 11.74 -24.97
N ALA A 50 -6.17 11.61 -24.65
CA ALA A 50 -6.78 11.96 -23.37
C ALA A 50 -5.88 11.67 -22.17
N SER A 51 -5.42 12.72 -21.48
CA SER A 51 -4.94 12.55 -20.11
C SER A 51 -6.09 11.99 -19.27
N PRO A 52 -5.88 10.94 -18.45
CA PRO A 52 -6.97 10.36 -17.67
C PRO A 52 -7.59 11.43 -16.78
N LYS A 53 -8.92 11.58 -16.87
CA LYS A 53 -9.68 12.47 -16.01
C LYS A 53 -9.53 11.98 -14.56
N LYS A 54 -8.91 12.78 -13.70
CA LYS A 54 -8.85 12.51 -12.26
C LYS A 54 -10.25 12.52 -11.65
N LEU A 55 -10.49 11.65 -10.67
CA LEU A 55 -11.78 11.57 -9.96
C LEU A 55 -12.07 12.87 -9.19
N SER A 56 -13.34 13.26 -9.14
CA SER A 56 -13.82 14.25 -8.17
C SER A 56 -14.13 13.57 -6.82
N SER A 57 -14.23 14.31 -5.72
CA SER A 57 -14.48 13.70 -4.39
C SER A 57 -15.77 12.85 -4.31
N PRO A 58 -16.92 13.24 -4.92
CA PRO A 58 -18.08 12.36 -5.02
C PRO A 58 -17.81 11.06 -5.79
N ASP A 59 -16.96 11.11 -6.83
CA ASP A 59 -16.59 9.92 -7.60
C ASP A 59 -15.71 8.96 -6.78
N VAL A 60 -14.93 9.48 -5.83
CA VAL A 60 -14.06 8.67 -4.95
C VAL A 60 -14.90 7.73 -4.07
N THR A 61 -16.00 8.19 -3.50
CA THR A 61 -16.88 7.32 -2.70
C THR A 61 -17.48 6.19 -3.54
N THR A 62 -17.98 6.49 -4.74
CA THR A 62 -18.46 5.45 -5.67
C THR A 62 -17.33 4.51 -6.11
N TYR A 63 -16.12 5.02 -6.28
CA TYR A 63 -14.95 4.20 -6.59
C TYR A 63 -14.63 3.21 -5.46
N ILE A 64 -14.61 3.67 -4.21
CA ILE A 64 -14.35 2.84 -3.04
C ILE A 64 -15.40 1.73 -2.92
N GLU A 65 -16.68 2.09 -3.14
CA GLU A 65 -17.76 1.12 -3.10
C GLU A 65 -17.55 0.00 -4.12
N LYS A 66 -17.34 0.34 -5.40
CA LYS A 66 -17.09 -0.67 -6.45
C LYS A 66 -15.81 -1.46 -6.22
N LEU A 67 -14.77 -0.81 -5.70
CA LEU A 67 -13.53 -1.49 -5.34
C LEU A 67 -13.81 -2.57 -4.29
N TRP A 68 -14.60 -2.24 -3.28
CA TRP A 68 -14.92 -3.13 -2.16
C TRP A 68 -15.91 -4.25 -2.52
N THR A 69 -17.00 -3.92 -3.22
CA THR A 69 -18.09 -4.88 -3.47
C THR A 69 -17.81 -5.80 -4.66
N ASP A 70 -17.06 -5.32 -5.65
CA ASP A 70 -16.94 -6.03 -6.92
C ASP A 70 -15.49 -6.48 -7.13
N ARG A 71 -14.56 -5.51 -7.22
CA ARG A 71 -13.19 -5.77 -7.71
C ARG A 71 -12.34 -6.55 -6.71
N LEU A 72 -12.45 -6.22 -5.42
CA LEU A 72 -11.66 -6.87 -4.37
C LEU A 72 -12.09 -8.34 -4.18
N PRO A 73 -13.40 -8.68 -4.10
CA PRO A 73 -13.85 -10.07 -4.11
C PRO A 73 -13.46 -10.84 -5.36
N GLU A 74 -13.55 -10.24 -6.54
CA GLU A 74 -13.12 -10.86 -7.79
C GLU A 74 -11.61 -11.17 -7.77
N ALA A 75 -10.79 -10.23 -7.29
CA ALA A 75 -9.35 -10.41 -7.19
C ALA A 75 -8.95 -11.46 -6.15
N ALA A 76 -9.74 -11.66 -5.08
CA ALA A 76 -9.42 -12.56 -3.98
C ALA A 76 -9.17 -14.01 -4.43
N GLY A 77 -9.83 -14.46 -5.49
CA GLY A 77 -9.58 -15.79 -6.09
C GLY A 77 -8.17 -15.95 -6.68
N ASN A 78 -7.53 -14.84 -7.05
CA ASN A 78 -6.18 -14.80 -7.62
C ASN A 78 -5.09 -14.48 -6.58
N ALA A 79 -5.45 -14.34 -5.30
CA ALA A 79 -4.47 -14.16 -4.23
C ALA A 79 -3.52 -15.38 -4.16
N ALA A 80 -2.24 -15.12 -3.89
CA ALA A 80 -1.22 -16.17 -3.80
C ALA A 80 -1.38 -17.01 -2.54
N SER A 81 -0.93 -18.27 -2.57
CA SER A 81 -1.04 -19.17 -1.42
C SER A 81 -0.06 -18.77 -0.33
N VAL A 82 -0.54 -18.55 0.91
CA VAL A 82 0.32 -18.11 2.02
C VAL A 82 1.40 -19.15 2.36
N ASP A 83 1.10 -20.44 2.24
CA ASP A 83 2.04 -21.54 2.47
C ASP A 83 3.17 -21.57 1.44
N GLU A 84 2.87 -21.35 0.16
CA GLU A 84 3.87 -21.24 -0.91
C GLU A 84 4.79 -20.03 -0.68
N VAL A 85 4.20 -18.89 -0.30
CA VAL A 85 4.96 -17.66 -0.05
C VAL A 85 5.85 -17.79 1.18
N LEU A 86 5.36 -18.38 2.27
CA LEU A 86 6.17 -18.61 3.48
C LEU A 86 7.30 -19.60 3.22
N ALA A 87 7.02 -20.71 2.53
CA ALA A 87 8.06 -21.68 2.15
C ALA A 87 9.14 -21.05 1.26
N MET A 88 8.75 -20.22 0.29
CA MET A 88 9.69 -19.48 -0.53
C MET A 88 10.47 -18.46 0.29
N ALA A 89 9.80 -17.70 1.16
CA ALA A 89 10.44 -16.68 1.98
C ALA A 89 11.46 -17.29 2.97
N ALA A 90 11.17 -18.47 3.52
CA ALA A 90 12.11 -19.19 4.38
C ALA A 90 13.40 -19.59 3.64
N ALA A 91 13.30 -19.90 2.35
CA ALA A 91 14.46 -20.25 1.51
C ALA A 91 15.17 -19.02 0.91
N ASP A 92 14.41 -18.07 0.38
CA ASP A 92 14.86 -16.85 -0.27
C ASP A 92 13.80 -15.73 -0.15
N PRO A 93 13.92 -14.86 0.86
CA PRO A 93 12.99 -13.74 1.05
C PRO A 93 13.00 -12.73 -0.11
N ALA A 94 14.11 -12.59 -0.83
CA ALA A 94 14.20 -11.66 -1.95
C ALA A 94 13.37 -12.18 -3.14
N ARG A 95 13.46 -13.48 -3.40
CA ARG A 95 12.65 -14.16 -4.42
C ARG A 95 11.15 -14.11 -4.09
N ALA A 96 10.75 -14.33 -2.84
CA ALA A 96 9.35 -14.21 -2.43
C ALA A 96 8.79 -12.80 -2.69
N ARG A 97 9.56 -11.75 -2.37
CA ARG A 97 9.19 -10.35 -2.70
C ARG A 97 9.11 -10.09 -4.19
N GLN A 98 10.00 -10.68 -4.98
CA GLN A 98 10.01 -10.49 -6.43
C GLN A 98 8.84 -11.19 -7.13
N GLU A 99 8.49 -12.42 -6.71
CA GLU A 99 7.48 -13.23 -7.39
C GLU A 99 6.05 -12.92 -6.94
N TYR A 100 5.84 -12.68 -5.63
CA TYR A 100 4.50 -12.52 -5.05
C TYR A 100 4.24 -11.13 -4.47
N GLY A 101 5.29 -10.34 -4.31
CA GLY A 101 5.22 -9.03 -3.71
C GLY A 101 4.95 -7.92 -4.72
N ARG A 102 4.35 -6.85 -4.23
CA ARG A 102 4.16 -5.60 -4.97
C ARG A 102 4.90 -4.47 -4.27
N GLU A 103 5.96 -3.98 -4.90
CA GLU A 103 6.67 -2.79 -4.42
C GLU A 103 5.96 -1.52 -4.88
N VAL A 104 5.71 -0.60 -3.95
CA VAL A 104 5.13 0.72 -4.24
C VAL A 104 6.15 1.80 -3.95
N GLY A 105 6.62 2.46 -5.01
CA GLY A 105 7.71 3.43 -4.93
C GLY A 105 9.08 2.76 -4.85
N LEU A 106 10.13 3.50 -5.20
CA LEU A 106 11.51 2.96 -5.20
C LEU A 106 12.00 2.76 -3.76
N GLY A 107 12.35 1.52 -3.40
CA GLY A 107 12.81 1.17 -2.06
C GLY A 107 11.71 1.20 -1.00
N GLY A 108 10.46 1.12 -1.43
CA GLY A 108 9.29 1.08 -0.56
C GLY A 108 9.11 -0.29 0.10
N PRO A 109 8.12 -0.43 1.01
CA PRO A 109 7.69 -1.74 1.45
C PRO A 109 7.17 -2.57 0.27
N THR A 110 7.26 -3.89 0.43
CA THR A 110 6.64 -4.85 -0.47
C THR A 110 5.32 -5.32 0.13
N PHE A 111 4.25 -5.22 -0.63
CA PHE A 111 2.92 -5.62 -0.21
C PHE A 111 2.55 -6.99 -0.78
N PHE A 112 1.81 -7.78 0.00
CA PHE A 112 1.44 -9.15 -0.36
C PHE A 112 -0.07 -9.31 -0.28
N PHE A 113 -0.67 -9.97 -1.28
CA PHE A 113 -2.09 -10.31 -1.30
C PHE A 113 -2.24 -11.83 -1.31
N LEU A 114 -2.56 -12.39 -0.15
CA LEU A 114 -2.42 -13.81 0.14
C LEU A 114 -3.73 -14.43 0.58
N ARG A 115 -3.93 -15.70 0.25
CA ARG A 115 -5.02 -16.53 0.75
C ARG A 115 -4.46 -17.73 1.52
N GLY A 116 -5.22 -18.19 2.50
CA GLY A 116 -4.79 -19.32 3.31
C GLY A 116 -5.90 -19.95 4.12
N ARG A 117 -5.57 -21.09 4.70
CA ARG A 117 -6.33 -21.76 5.74
C ARG A 117 -5.39 -22.10 6.89
N GLY A 118 -5.92 -22.05 8.09
CA GLY A 118 -5.14 -22.38 9.27
C GLY A 118 -5.96 -22.46 10.52
N ARG A 119 -5.31 -22.90 11.59
CA ARG A 119 -5.90 -23.06 12.92
C ARG A 119 -5.41 -21.95 13.83
N ILE A 120 -6.34 -21.31 14.53
CA ILE A 120 -6.01 -20.28 15.52
C ILE A 120 -5.29 -20.95 16.70
N GLU A 121 -4.12 -20.40 17.05
CA GLU A 121 -3.30 -20.83 18.19
C GLU A 121 -3.47 -19.90 19.39
N SER A 122 -3.52 -18.58 19.16
CA SER A 122 -3.80 -17.59 20.20
C SER A 122 -4.66 -16.46 19.64
N VAL A 123 -5.40 -15.79 20.54
CA VAL A 123 -6.24 -14.64 20.22
C VAL A 123 -6.06 -13.63 21.34
N ASP A 124 -5.64 -12.42 20.95
CA ASP A 124 -5.58 -11.25 21.81
C ASP A 124 -6.58 -10.20 21.32
N GLN A 125 -6.56 -9.01 21.91
CA GLN A 125 -7.50 -7.95 21.58
C GLN A 125 -7.41 -7.53 20.10
N ASP A 126 -6.18 -7.44 19.57
CA ASP A 126 -5.88 -6.84 18.27
C ASP A 126 -5.24 -7.82 17.27
N GLU A 127 -4.88 -9.03 17.69
CA GLU A 127 -4.15 -10.00 16.88
C GLU A 127 -4.65 -11.44 17.10
N CYS A 128 -4.72 -12.22 16.01
CA CYS A 128 -4.92 -13.66 16.02
C CYS A 128 -3.70 -14.35 15.43
N LEU A 129 -3.07 -15.23 16.19
CA LEU A 129 -1.97 -16.04 15.70
C LEU A 129 -2.52 -17.32 15.07
N VAL A 130 -2.19 -17.56 13.79
CA VAL A 130 -2.77 -18.65 12.99
C VAL A 130 -1.66 -19.55 12.47
N ILE A 131 -1.76 -20.83 12.78
CA ILE A 131 -0.90 -21.88 12.23
C ILE A 131 -1.44 -22.29 10.87
N ILE A 132 -0.68 -22.01 9.83
CA ILE A 132 -1.03 -22.38 8.46
C ILE A 132 -0.84 -23.89 8.26
N GLU A 133 -1.80 -24.52 7.59
CA GLU A 133 -1.72 -25.95 7.26
C GLU A 133 -0.44 -26.25 6.46
N GLY A 134 0.32 -27.25 6.90
CA GLY A 134 1.58 -27.65 6.25
C GLY A 134 2.78 -26.74 6.54
N GLN A 135 2.63 -25.68 7.35
CA GLN A 135 3.73 -24.80 7.77
C GLN A 135 4.00 -24.92 9.26
N SER A 136 5.26 -24.84 9.66
CA SER A 136 5.65 -24.80 11.08
C SER A 136 5.54 -23.40 11.68
N GLN A 137 5.54 -22.38 10.83
CA GLN A 137 5.60 -20.99 11.22
C GLN A 137 4.19 -20.37 11.23
N PRO A 138 3.80 -19.65 12.29
CA PRO A 138 2.53 -18.95 12.32
C PRO A 138 2.55 -17.67 11.48
N ILE A 139 1.36 -17.21 11.12
CA ILE A 139 1.11 -15.83 10.72
C ILE A 139 0.33 -15.10 11.83
N VAL A 140 0.24 -13.78 11.69
CA VAL A 140 -0.67 -12.96 12.50
C VAL A 140 -1.74 -12.36 11.58
N LEU A 141 -3.00 -12.58 11.93
CA LEU A 141 -4.12 -11.80 11.41
C LEU A 141 -4.36 -10.60 12.33
N GLU A 142 -4.29 -9.40 11.78
CA GLU A 142 -4.62 -8.17 12.50
C GLU A 142 -6.15 -8.03 12.59
N ILE A 143 -6.68 -8.04 13.82
CA ILE A 143 -8.12 -8.01 14.11
C ILE A 143 -8.52 -6.83 15.01
N GLY A 144 -7.58 -5.93 15.29
CA GLY A 144 -7.78 -4.70 16.04
C GLY A 144 -8.06 -3.49 15.14
N ILE A 145 -7.51 -2.34 15.53
CA ILE A 145 -7.53 -1.13 14.71
C ILE A 145 -6.52 -1.27 13.58
N LEU A 146 -6.97 -1.07 12.35
CA LEU A 146 -6.20 -1.29 11.14
C LEU A 146 -5.60 0.01 10.61
N LEU A 147 -4.28 0.02 10.42
CA LEU A 147 -3.52 1.19 9.97
C LEU A 147 -2.74 0.91 8.68
N GLY A 148 -2.22 1.97 8.08
CA GLY A 148 -1.37 1.87 6.91
C GLY A 148 -2.14 1.62 5.61
N ASN A 149 -1.43 1.08 4.61
CA ASN A 149 -1.91 1.05 3.22
C ASN A 149 -1.98 -0.36 2.64
N ALA A 150 -1.76 -1.41 3.45
CA ALA A 150 -1.63 -2.77 2.94
C ALA A 150 -2.82 -3.20 2.08
N VAL A 151 -4.06 -2.93 2.51
CA VAL A 151 -5.28 -3.27 1.75
C VAL A 151 -5.32 -2.57 0.39
N ARG A 152 -4.97 -1.28 0.35
CA ARG A 152 -4.93 -0.48 -0.88
C ARG A 152 -3.85 -0.96 -1.85
N ASP A 153 -2.65 -1.20 -1.32
CA ASP A 153 -1.44 -1.36 -2.13
C ASP A 153 -1.15 -2.80 -2.52
N ALA A 154 -1.53 -3.79 -1.69
CA ALA A 154 -1.28 -5.21 -1.96
C ALA A 154 -2.04 -5.76 -3.16
N THR A 155 -3.29 -5.32 -3.35
CA THR A 155 -4.21 -5.89 -4.33
C THR A 155 -3.87 -5.50 -5.78
N GLY A 156 -3.10 -4.43 -5.96
CA GLY A 156 -2.80 -3.87 -7.28
C GLY A 156 -4.01 -3.28 -8.02
N LEU A 157 -5.16 -3.17 -7.35
CA LEU A 157 -6.41 -2.69 -7.95
C LEU A 157 -6.49 -1.15 -8.02
N VAL A 158 -5.61 -0.45 -7.31
CA VAL A 158 -5.68 1.00 -7.17
C VAL A 158 -4.50 1.67 -7.89
N ASN A 159 -4.81 2.68 -8.70
CA ASN A 159 -3.81 3.53 -9.35
C ASN A 159 -3.85 4.94 -8.75
N VAL A 160 -2.73 5.37 -8.16
CA VAL A 160 -2.59 6.72 -7.58
C VAL A 160 -2.89 7.84 -8.60
N GLY A 161 -2.66 7.61 -9.90
CA GLY A 161 -2.91 8.58 -10.96
C GLY A 161 -4.40 8.95 -11.14
N GLU A 162 -5.31 8.09 -10.70
CA GLU A 162 -6.76 8.29 -10.77
C GLU A 162 -7.26 9.29 -9.71
N PHE A 163 -6.46 9.54 -8.66
CA PHE A 163 -6.86 10.36 -7.53
C PHE A 163 -6.48 11.85 -7.73
N PRO A 164 -7.36 12.77 -7.29
CA PRO A 164 -7.14 14.21 -7.45
C PRO A 164 -5.91 14.69 -6.68
N ASN A 165 -5.71 14.16 -5.47
CA ASN A 165 -4.64 14.54 -4.55
C ASN A 165 -4.37 13.40 -3.54
N SER A 166 -3.31 13.57 -2.73
CA SER A 166 -2.92 12.60 -1.70
C SER A 166 -3.91 12.46 -0.55
N GLN A 167 -4.74 13.48 -0.29
CA GLN A 167 -5.73 13.40 0.79
C GLN A 167 -6.83 12.39 0.45
N GLU A 168 -7.37 12.42 -0.78
CA GLU A 168 -8.36 11.43 -1.23
C GLU A 168 -7.76 10.02 -1.33
N PHE A 169 -6.49 9.92 -1.74
CA PHE A 169 -5.80 8.63 -1.80
C PHE A 169 -5.55 8.01 -0.42
N ASN A 170 -5.26 8.84 0.59
CA ASN A 170 -5.14 8.39 1.98
C ASN A 170 -6.51 8.09 2.59
N ARG A 171 -7.55 8.87 2.24
CA ARG A 171 -8.93 8.61 2.64
C ARG A 171 -9.39 7.22 2.18
N LEU A 172 -9.09 6.83 0.94
CA LEU A 172 -9.33 5.48 0.44
C LEU A 172 -8.73 4.41 1.37
N SER A 173 -7.52 4.64 1.89
CA SER A 173 -6.84 3.65 2.74
C SER A 173 -7.55 3.51 4.09
N ALA A 174 -7.89 4.64 4.70
CA ALA A 174 -8.66 4.66 5.95
C ALA A 174 -10.04 3.99 5.78
N GLU A 175 -10.76 4.28 4.70
CA GLU A 175 -12.09 3.71 4.44
C GLU A 175 -12.02 2.19 4.17
N LEU A 176 -11.01 1.72 3.44
CA LEU A 176 -10.80 0.28 3.24
C LEU A 176 -10.50 -0.44 4.56
N ASN A 177 -9.66 0.15 5.42
CA ASN A 177 -9.35 -0.40 6.74
C ASN A 177 -10.62 -0.46 7.61
N GLU A 178 -11.41 0.62 7.67
CA GLU A 178 -12.68 0.66 8.41
C GLU A 178 -13.67 -0.40 7.93
N ARG A 179 -13.73 -0.67 6.62
CA ARG A 179 -14.56 -1.75 6.05
C ARG A 179 -14.06 -3.13 6.45
N CYS A 180 -12.75 -3.36 6.50
CA CYS A 180 -12.19 -4.61 7.03
C CYS A 180 -12.57 -4.79 8.50
N GLU A 181 -12.43 -3.76 9.33
CA GLU A 181 -12.83 -3.81 10.74
C GLU A 181 -14.32 -4.11 10.92
N SER A 182 -15.19 -3.35 10.24
CA SER A 182 -16.63 -3.37 10.46
C SER A 182 -17.36 -4.52 9.74
N GLN A 183 -16.90 -4.92 8.56
CA GLN A 183 -17.61 -5.87 7.69
C GLN A 183 -16.93 -7.24 7.59
N VAL A 184 -15.64 -7.35 7.91
CA VAL A 184 -14.89 -8.61 7.84
C VAL A 184 -14.60 -9.14 9.24
N ILE A 185 -13.99 -8.33 10.10
CA ILE A 185 -13.51 -8.77 11.42
C ILE A 185 -14.65 -8.80 12.44
N ARG A 186 -15.37 -7.69 12.60
CA ARG A 186 -16.43 -7.55 13.62
C ARG A 186 -17.50 -8.67 13.56
N PRO A 187 -18.01 -9.09 12.39
CA PRO A 187 -19.05 -10.11 12.33
C PRO A 187 -18.59 -11.50 12.82
N VAL A 188 -17.30 -11.80 12.73
CA VAL A 188 -16.75 -13.11 13.09
C VAL A 188 -15.98 -13.11 14.41
N ARG A 189 -15.77 -11.94 15.02
CA ARG A 189 -14.87 -11.74 16.17
C ARG A 189 -15.13 -12.71 17.33
N ASP A 190 -16.38 -12.89 17.72
CA ASP A 190 -16.76 -13.75 18.85
C ASP A 190 -16.51 -15.25 18.59
N PHE A 191 -16.26 -15.63 17.33
CA PHE A 191 -15.96 -17.00 16.90
C PHE A 191 -14.47 -17.24 16.70
N LEU A 192 -13.64 -16.19 16.73
CA LEU A 192 -12.18 -16.30 16.68
C LEU A 192 -11.68 -16.74 18.05
N VAL A 193 -11.64 -18.05 18.27
CA VAL A 193 -11.16 -18.67 19.50
C VAL A 193 -10.11 -19.73 19.17
N VAL A 194 -9.28 -20.06 20.16
CA VAL A 194 -8.22 -21.06 20.01
C VAL A 194 -8.79 -22.39 19.53
N GLY A 195 -8.14 -22.99 18.53
CA GLY A 195 -8.53 -24.25 17.92
C GLY A 195 -9.50 -24.13 16.73
N THR A 196 -10.12 -22.96 16.53
CA THR A 196 -10.98 -22.71 15.36
C THR A 196 -10.15 -22.69 14.09
N HIS A 197 -10.67 -23.33 13.03
CA HIS A 197 -10.09 -23.22 11.69
C HIS A 197 -10.70 -22.03 10.96
N VAL A 198 -9.85 -21.29 10.27
CA VAL A 198 -10.24 -20.12 9.49
C VAL A 198 -9.74 -20.25 8.06
N LYS A 199 -10.54 -19.76 7.12
CA LYS A 199 -10.13 -19.45 5.75
C LYS A 199 -10.08 -17.94 5.62
N PHE A 200 -9.03 -17.42 5.02
CA PHE A 200 -8.85 -15.98 4.88
C PHE A 200 -8.24 -15.60 3.54
N VAL A 201 -8.48 -14.34 3.17
CA VAL A 201 -7.70 -13.60 2.19
C VAL A 201 -7.27 -12.31 2.88
N GLY A 202 -5.98 -11.98 2.82
CA GLY A 202 -5.42 -10.86 3.57
C GLY A 202 -4.30 -10.14 2.83
N CYS A 203 -4.06 -8.91 3.27
CA CYS A 203 -3.06 -8.01 2.73
C CYS A 203 -1.96 -7.76 3.76
N GLY A 204 -0.70 -7.97 3.41
CA GLY A 204 0.46 -7.77 4.28
C GLY A 204 1.43 -6.73 3.77
N GLU A 205 2.24 -6.19 4.67
CA GLU A 205 3.34 -5.27 4.37
C GLU A 205 4.66 -5.85 4.92
N VAL A 206 5.66 -5.98 4.05
CA VAL A 206 7.01 -6.46 4.40
C VAL A 206 8.01 -5.36 4.05
N ARG A 207 8.69 -4.82 5.06
CA ARG A 207 9.78 -3.84 4.91
C ARG A 207 11.14 -4.51 4.92
N ASN A 208 11.28 -5.57 5.70
CA ASN A 208 12.53 -6.29 5.87
C ASN A 208 12.26 -7.80 5.99
N ASN A 209 13.30 -8.62 5.84
CA ASN A 209 13.13 -10.08 5.80
C ASN A 209 12.56 -10.67 7.10
N LYS A 210 12.65 -9.97 8.23
CA LYS A 210 12.09 -10.44 9.51
C LYS A 210 10.58 -10.27 9.59
N ASP A 211 9.99 -9.44 8.72
CA ASP A 211 8.54 -9.24 8.70
C ASP A 211 7.80 -10.43 8.10
N PHE A 212 8.51 -11.46 7.62
CA PHE A 212 7.93 -12.78 7.33
C PHE A 212 7.76 -13.64 8.58
N ASP A 213 8.29 -13.23 9.75
CA ASP A 213 8.31 -14.05 10.98
C ASP A 213 7.91 -13.29 12.26
N PRO A 214 6.61 -13.31 12.64
CA PRO A 214 5.48 -13.79 11.86
C PRO A 214 5.05 -12.78 10.79
N LEU A 215 4.58 -13.29 9.65
CA LEU A 215 3.94 -12.43 8.63
C LEU A 215 2.62 -11.87 9.16
N LYS A 216 2.46 -10.55 9.12
CA LYS A 216 1.23 -9.86 9.51
C LYS A 216 0.34 -9.60 8.30
N LEU A 217 -0.94 -9.93 8.43
CA LEU A 217 -1.94 -9.76 7.38
C LEU A 217 -3.20 -9.08 7.94
N ILE A 218 -3.69 -8.10 7.19
CA ILE A 218 -5.01 -7.51 7.37
C ILE A 218 -6.02 -8.33 6.58
N PRO A 219 -7.00 -9.01 7.21
CA PRO A 219 -7.97 -9.82 6.50
C PRO A 219 -8.97 -8.94 5.73
N VAL A 220 -9.08 -9.17 4.43
CA VAL A 220 -10.14 -8.61 3.57
C VAL A 220 -11.29 -9.58 3.34
N GLN A 221 -11.06 -10.87 3.64
CA GLN A 221 -12.08 -11.90 3.78
C GLN A 221 -11.66 -12.81 4.94
N LEU A 222 -12.59 -13.16 5.82
CA LEU A 222 -12.34 -14.04 6.95
C LEU A 222 -13.58 -14.88 7.22
N THR A 223 -13.41 -16.20 7.21
CA THR A 223 -14.49 -17.16 7.43
C THR A 223 -14.04 -18.20 8.44
N VAL A 224 -14.86 -18.40 9.47
CA VAL A 224 -14.71 -19.51 10.41
C VAL A 224 -15.25 -20.77 9.75
N LEU A 225 -14.40 -21.79 9.64
CA LEU A 225 -14.76 -23.06 9.03
C LEU A 225 -15.48 -23.94 10.04
N ASN A 226 -16.63 -24.47 9.65
CA ASN A 226 -17.33 -25.46 10.46
C ASN A 226 -16.55 -26.79 10.47
N PRO A 227 -16.70 -27.65 11.49
CA PRO A 227 -16.02 -28.95 11.55
C PRO A 227 -16.23 -29.85 10.31
N ALA A 228 -17.34 -29.68 9.59
CA ALA A 228 -17.63 -30.42 8.36
C ALA A 228 -16.87 -29.90 7.12
N GLU A 229 -16.38 -28.66 7.15
CA GLU A 229 -15.67 -28.00 6.04
C GLU A 229 -14.13 -28.12 6.18
N GLN A 230 -13.67 -28.88 7.19
CA GLN A 230 -12.25 -29.09 7.50
C GLN A 230 -11.60 -30.22 6.68
N ILE A 231 -12.37 -30.95 5.85
CA ILE A 231 -11.94 -32.18 5.16
C ILE A 231 -11.70 -31.93 3.65
N GLU A 232 -11.97 -30.72 3.14
CA GLU A 232 -11.90 -30.37 1.71
C GLU A 232 -10.72 -29.44 1.37
#